data_AF-A0A942XFH3-F1
#
_entry.id   AF-A0A942XFH3-F1
#
_cell.length_a   1.000
_cell.length_b   1.000
_cell.length_c   1.000
_cell.angle_alpha   90.00
_cell.angle_beta   90.00
_cell.angle_gamma   90.00
#
_symmetry.space_group_name_H-M   'P 1'
#
loop_
_entity.id
_entity.type
_entity.pdbx_description
1 polymer ?
#
loop_
_entity_poly.entity_id
_entity_poly.type
_entity_poly.pdbx_seq_one_letter_code
_entity_poly.pdbx_strand_id
1 'polypeptide(L)'
;MEGISKKIYLELDMPTEEDSRSDQKRIQDRLEKEGLHGVMSFSVMKKLYPLCEQAGWKVTVSLGWDGNCWKIVDIEEGNTVCRHYGYAVDLGSTTVVTRLVDCETGECLCEVSRYNRQIAFGTDILTRIFYEKDNEAARREIQSATVETICDNLKEIEEKTGISSGRDGIQMVISGNTTMIHFLLGMDAFCVFSTPYAVHADAPGFLRGTDLGIPVKGYVYCIPGKSNYLGGDIISGMLATQMYRGEEISAFFDIGTNGELVIGNREFLLCGAGAAGPALEGGVVHTGMRACDGAVDRVKIEDGECRCHVIGEGNAKGICGSGIVDLLAELFLNGWINIKGKFQPEKSSLIQEKEDMLCVEYEKGLYFYQDDIDEFLKTKAAAYTMVEYMFRESGISMEELGTFYVAGAFGKHVSKESAITIGLYPDMDREHLVSAGNSSLDGAQKLLLQRELLDDIEEILEKMVYVQFGAVGDFLQMMVAAQAIPHTDMERFPTVKKEMEKRTDKK
;
A
#
# COMPACT_ATOMS: atom_id res chain seq x y z
N MET A 1 3.19 -15.35 -19.38
CA MET A 1 3.17 -13.93 -19.00
C MET A 1 4.45 -13.26 -19.50
N GLU A 2 4.45 -11.97 -19.80
CA GLU A 2 5.66 -11.24 -20.22
C GLU A 2 6.23 -10.39 -19.07
N GLY A 3 6.80 -11.04 -18.05
CA GLY A 3 7.33 -10.34 -16.87
C GLY A 3 8.68 -9.65 -17.09
N ILE A 4 9.18 -9.02 -16.04
CA ILE A 4 10.52 -8.39 -16.00
C ILE A 4 11.67 -9.41 -15.84
N SER A 5 11.35 -10.70 -15.83
CA SER A 5 12.28 -11.82 -15.86
C SER A 5 11.78 -12.93 -16.78
N LYS A 6 12.69 -13.74 -17.31
CA LYS A 6 12.39 -14.93 -18.13
C LYS A 6 13.35 -16.07 -17.79
N LYS A 7 12.92 -17.31 -17.91
CA LYS A 7 13.79 -18.49 -17.92
C LYS A 7 13.67 -19.23 -19.24
N ILE A 8 14.79 -19.50 -19.89
CA ILE A 8 14.82 -20.12 -21.22
C ILE A 8 15.69 -21.37 -21.17
N TYR A 9 15.10 -22.51 -21.49
CA TYR A 9 15.83 -23.76 -21.68
C TYR A 9 16.49 -23.80 -23.06
N LEU A 10 17.77 -24.14 -23.11
CA LEU A 10 18.58 -24.16 -24.31
C LEU A 10 19.25 -25.53 -24.46
N GLU A 11 19.08 -26.14 -25.63
CA GLU A 11 19.95 -27.23 -26.10
C GLU A 11 20.99 -26.64 -27.05
N LEU A 12 22.26 -26.77 -26.68
CA LEU A 12 23.39 -26.16 -27.38
C LEU A 12 24.22 -27.23 -28.07
N ASP A 13 24.80 -26.89 -29.22
CA ASP A 13 25.74 -27.76 -29.92
C ASP A 13 27.10 -27.75 -29.21
N MET A 14 27.62 -28.94 -28.93
CA MET A 14 28.94 -29.12 -28.32
C MET A 14 30.04 -28.46 -29.20
N PRO A 15 31.10 -27.88 -28.61
CA PRO A 15 32.25 -27.39 -29.35
C PRO A 15 32.87 -28.49 -30.21
N THR A 16 33.22 -28.14 -31.45
CA THR A 16 33.89 -29.04 -32.40
C THR A 16 35.06 -28.31 -33.05
N GLU A 17 35.87 -29.03 -33.85
CA GLU A 17 36.92 -28.37 -34.64
C GLU A 17 36.35 -27.37 -35.66
N GLU A 18 35.15 -27.65 -36.19
CA GLU A 18 34.46 -26.79 -37.18
C GLU A 18 33.75 -25.60 -36.54
N ASP A 19 33.34 -25.72 -35.27
CA ASP A 19 32.72 -24.65 -34.49
C ASP A 19 33.47 -24.45 -33.18
N SER A 20 34.38 -23.47 -33.16
CA SER A 20 35.24 -23.12 -32.03
C SER A 20 34.78 -21.85 -31.28
N ARG A 21 33.53 -21.41 -31.48
CA ARG A 21 32.96 -20.27 -30.75
C ARG A 21 32.95 -20.53 -29.24
N SER A 22 33.11 -19.46 -28.46
CA SER A 22 33.03 -19.50 -27.00
C SER A 22 31.65 -19.90 -26.51
N ASP A 23 31.58 -20.49 -25.31
CA ASP A 23 30.34 -20.89 -24.63
C ASP A 23 29.38 -19.71 -24.51
N GLN A 24 29.90 -18.53 -24.17
CA GLN A 24 29.15 -17.28 -24.14
C GLN A 24 28.48 -16.99 -25.49
N LYS A 25 29.24 -17.04 -26.59
CA LYS A 25 28.71 -16.72 -27.92
C LYS A 25 27.71 -17.78 -28.38
N ARG A 26 27.92 -19.07 -28.06
CA ARG A 26 26.94 -20.13 -28.33
C ARG A 26 25.60 -19.87 -27.65
N ILE A 27 25.63 -19.53 -26.37
CA ILE A 27 24.42 -19.23 -25.59
C ILE A 27 23.71 -18.00 -26.18
N GLN A 28 24.45 -16.93 -26.46
CA GLN A 28 23.89 -15.71 -27.02
C GLN A 28 23.29 -15.93 -28.42
N ASP A 29 23.99 -16.64 -29.31
CA ASP A 29 23.49 -16.96 -30.65
C ASP A 29 22.25 -17.86 -30.60
N ARG A 30 22.18 -18.78 -29.64
CA ARG A 30 20.98 -19.60 -29.44
C ARG A 30 19.81 -18.76 -28.93
N LEU A 31 20.04 -17.85 -27.97
CA LEU A 31 19.01 -16.92 -27.50
C LEU A 31 18.50 -16.00 -28.61
N GLU A 32 19.39 -15.50 -29.48
CA GLU A 32 19.00 -14.67 -30.63
C GLU A 32 18.06 -15.42 -31.59
N LYS A 33 18.27 -16.73 -31.78
CA LYS A 33 17.34 -17.58 -32.56
C LYS A 33 15.96 -17.71 -31.92
N GLU A 34 15.86 -17.55 -30.60
CA GLU A 34 14.58 -17.47 -29.85
C GLU A 34 14.00 -16.03 -29.84
N GLY A 35 14.61 -15.09 -30.58
CA GLY A 35 14.18 -13.69 -30.63
C GLY A 35 14.55 -12.87 -29.39
N LEU A 36 15.48 -13.36 -28.56
CA LEU A 36 15.91 -12.69 -27.33
C LEU A 36 17.38 -12.30 -27.41
N HIS A 37 17.70 -11.04 -27.19
CA HIS A 37 19.07 -10.57 -27.07
C HIS A 37 19.43 -10.37 -25.59
N GLY A 38 20.32 -11.23 -25.07
CA GLY A 38 20.77 -11.21 -23.66
C GLY A 38 22.25 -10.88 -23.51
N VAL A 39 22.57 -9.90 -22.66
CA VAL A 39 23.96 -9.58 -22.29
C VAL A 39 24.37 -10.41 -21.06
N MET A 40 25.40 -11.24 -21.20
CA MET A 40 25.84 -12.11 -20.12
C MET A 40 26.51 -11.33 -18.99
N SER A 41 26.09 -11.57 -17.75
CA SER A 41 26.74 -10.98 -16.58
C SER A 41 28.09 -11.63 -16.29
N PHE A 42 28.97 -10.90 -15.61
CA PHE A 42 30.28 -11.42 -15.20
C PHE A 42 30.18 -12.62 -14.25
N SER A 43 29.17 -12.64 -13.37
CA SER A 43 28.95 -13.78 -12.45
C SER A 43 28.56 -15.04 -13.20
N VAL A 44 27.79 -14.93 -14.28
CA VAL A 44 27.43 -16.07 -15.15
C VAL A 44 28.61 -16.56 -15.96
N MET A 45 29.43 -15.66 -16.52
CA MET A 45 30.63 -16.07 -17.30
C MET A 45 31.54 -16.99 -16.49
N LYS A 46 31.68 -16.75 -15.18
CA LYS A 46 32.47 -17.61 -14.28
C LYS A 46 31.89 -19.00 -14.05
N LYS A 47 30.58 -19.18 -14.28
CA LYS A 47 29.90 -20.46 -14.09
C LYS A 47 29.92 -21.34 -15.33
N LEU A 48 30.21 -20.79 -16.52
CA LEU A 48 30.08 -21.51 -17.80
C LEU A 48 30.85 -22.83 -17.81
N TYR A 49 32.10 -22.82 -17.33
CA TYR A 49 32.91 -24.02 -17.14
C TYR A 49 33.05 -24.35 -15.64
N PRO A 50 32.87 -25.62 -15.22
CA PRO A 50 32.58 -26.79 -16.05
C PRO A 50 31.08 -27.05 -16.30
N LEU A 51 30.20 -26.11 -15.94
CA LEU A 51 28.74 -26.34 -15.92
C LEU A 51 28.18 -26.78 -17.28
N CYS A 52 28.53 -26.12 -18.37
CA CYS A 52 28.00 -26.45 -19.70
C CYS A 52 28.39 -27.86 -20.15
N GLU A 53 29.63 -28.27 -19.88
CA GLU A 53 30.12 -29.62 -20.19
C GLU A 53 29.43 -30.69 -19.35
N GLN A 54 29.34 -30.46 -18.03
CA GLN A 54 28.68 -31.38 -17.10
C GLN A 54 27.20 -31.56 -17.42
N ALA A 55 26.53 -30.47 -17.81
CA ALA A 55 25.13 -30.47 -18.22
C ALA A 55 24.89 -31.09 -19.61
N GLY A 56 25.93 -31.59 -20.30
CA GLY A 56 25.81 -32.10 -21.66
C GLY A 56 25.25 -31.06 -22.63
N TRP A 57 25.61 -29.78 -22.43
CA TRP A 57 25.17 -28.64 -23.23
C TRP A 57 23.66 -28.39 -23.23
N LYS A 58 22.97 -28.89 -22.19
CA LYS A 58 21.55 -28.67 -21.92
C LYS A 58 21.40 -27.82 -20.67
N VAL A 59 21.12 -26.54 -20.86
CA VAL A 59 21.16 -25.54 -19.78
C VAL A 59 19.91 -24.69 -19.77
N THR A 60 19.55 -24.14 -18.62
CA THR A 60 18.54 -23.09 -18.51
C THR A 60 19.21 -21.79 -18.14
N VAL A 61 18.92 -20.73 -18.89
CA VAL A 61 19.40 -19.38 -18.59
C VAL A 61 18.29 -18.55 -17.97
N SER A 62 18.64 -17.81 -16.91
CA SER A 62 17.76 -16.84 -16.26
C SER A 62 18.08 -15.44 -16.77
N LEU A 63 17.05 -14.75 -17.28
CA LEU A 63 17.11 -13.39 -17.80
C LEU A 63 16.42 -12.43 -16.83
N GLY A 64 17.07 -11.32 -16.50
CA GLY A 64 16.48 -10.19 -15.80
C GLY A 64 16.56 -8.93 -16.66
N TRP A 65 15.46 -8.17 -16.74
CA TRP A 65 15.45 -6.84 -17.34
C TRP A 65 16.16 -5.82 -16.44
N ASP A 66 17.06 -5.01 -17.01
CA ASP A 66 17.78 -3.95 -16.27
C ASP A 66 17.24 -2.54 -16.52
N GLY A 67 16.10 -2.42 -17.18
CA GLY A 67 15.53 -1.15 -17.67
C GLY A 67 15.83 -0.88 -19.13
N ASN A 68 16.90 -1.43 -19.70
CA ASN A 68 17.31 -1.17 -21.08
C ASN A 68 17.41 -2.45 -21.94
N CYS A 69 17.91 -3.53 -21.36
CA CYS A 69 18.13 -4.79 -22.07
C CYS A 69 18.02 -5.99 -21.14
N TRP A 70 17.89 -7.18 -21.74
CA TRP A 70 17.93 -8.43 -20.98
C TRP A 70 19.37 -8.73 -20.55
N LYS A 71 19.56 -9.03 -19.26
CA LYS A 71 20.81 -9.58 -18.72
C LYS A 71 20.65 -11.05 -18.40
N ILE A 72 21.61 -11.87 -18.81
CA ILE A 72 21.71 -13.25 -18.32
C ILE A 72 22.30 -13.17 -16.92
N VAL A 73 21.45 -13.37 -15.91
CA VAL A 73 21.79 -13.22 -14.49
C VAL A 73 22.10 -14.54 -13.81
N ASP A 74 21.67 -15.67 -14.40
CA ASP A 74 22.05 -17.00 -13.94
C ASP A 74 22.02 -18.06 -15.04
N ILE A 75 22.67 -19.19 -14.79
CA ILE A 75 22.68 -20.38 -15.63
C ILE A 75 22.63 -21.64 -14.76
N GLU A 76 21.80 -22.60 -15.15
CA GLU A 76 21.53 -23.84 -14.43
C GLU A 76 21.63 -25.05 -15.37
N GLU A 77 21.99 -26.20 -14.81
CA GLU A 77 22.00 -27.48 -15.51
C GLU A 77 20.57 -27.98 -15.79
N GLY A 78 20.35 -28.51 -17.00
CA GLY A 78 19.08 -29.13 -17.38
C GLY A 78 17.96 -28.12 -17.62
N ASN A 79 16.71 -28.60 -17.59
CA ASN A 79 15.52 -27.78 -17.75
C ASN A 79 14.95 -27.40 -16.38
N THR A 80 15.14 -26.14 -15.99
CA THR A 80 14.67 -25.57 -14.71
C THR A 80 13.66 -24.44 -14.92
N VAL A 81 13.01 -24.38 -16.09
CA VAL A 81 12.07 -23.32 -16.45
C VAL A 81 10.91 -23.24 -15.45
N CYS A 82 10.44 -24.37 -14.93
CA CYS A 82 9.39 -24.45 -13.90
C CYS A 82 9.79 -23.90 -12.52
N ARG A 83 11.04 -23.47 -12.34
CA ARG A 83 11.54 -22.89 -11.08
C ARG A 83 11.84 -21.40 -11.29
N HIS A 84 10.83 -20.64 -11.71
CA HIS A 84 10.95 -19.22 -12.03
C HIS A 84 10.28 -18.39 -10.95
N TYR A 85 11.09 -17.75 -10.10
CA TYR A 85 10.58 -17.01 -8.94
C TYR A 85 10.99 -15.55 -8.93
N GLY A 86 10.10 -14.72 -8.41
CA GLY A 86 10.32 -13.30 -8.14
C GLY A 86 9.62 -12.85 -6.86
N TYR A 87 9.91 -11.62 -6.44
CA TYR A 87 9.38 -11.06 -5.20
C TYR A 87 8.67 -9.75 -5.44
N ALA A 88 7.52 -9.56 -4.80
CA ALA A 88 6.83 -8.27 -4.71
C ALA A 88 6.85 -7.81 -3.26
N VAL A 89 7.18 -6.54 -3.01
CA VAL A 89 7.32 -5.97 -1.68
C VAL A 89 6.52 -4.68 -1.58
N ASP A 90 5.70 -4.59 -0.54
CA ASP A 90 5.09 -3.35 -0.07
C ASP A 90 5.87 -2.86 1.15
N LEU A 91 6.63 -1.79 0.96
CA LEU A 91 7.50 -1.16 1.93
C LEU A 91 6.74 -0.04 2.65
N GLY A 92 5.88 -0.44 3.59
CA GLY A 92 5.15 0.49 4.44
C GLY A 92 5.98 1.04 5.60
N SER A 93 5.56 2.20 6.11
CA SER A 93 6.18 2.85 7.28
C SER A 93 6.07 1.99 8.55
N THR A 94 4.97 1.26 8.69
CA THR A 94 4.69 0.43 9.86
C THR A 94 4.97 -1.05 9.61
N THR A 95 4.62 -1.53 8.42
CA THR A 95 4.66 -2.95 8.08
C THR A 95 5.30 -3.11 6.72
N VAL A 96 6.13 -4.13 6.58
CA VAL A 96 6.71 -4.55 5.30
C VAL A 96 6.12 -5.90 4.94
N VAL A 97 5.42 -5.97 3.81
CA VAL A 97 4.81 -7.20 3.30
C VAL A 97 5.58 -7.68 2.08
N THR A 98 5.86 -8.98 2.01
CA THR A 98 6.62 -9.57 0.91
C THR A 98 5.91 -10.82 0.39
N ARG A 99 5.72 -10.88 -0.93
CA ARG A 99 5.21 -12.06 -1.65
C ARG A 99 6.32 -12.73 -2.42
N LEU A 100 6.36 -14.05 -2.32
CA LEU A 100 7.04 -14.92 -3.27
C LEU A 100 6.05 -15.31 -4.37
N VAL A 101 6.43 -15.06 -5.62
CA VAL A 101 5.58 -15.29 -6.78
C VAL A 101 6.25 -16.30 -7.72
N ASP A 102 5.49 -17.30 -8.15
CA ASP A 102 5.86 -18.10 -9.32
C ASP A 102 5.60 -17.25 -10.57
N CYS A 103 6.66 -16.89 -11.28
CA CYS A 103 6.57 -16.00 -12.44
C CYS A 103 6.05 -16.69 -13.71
N GLU A 104 6.01 -18.02 -13.73
CA GLU A 104 5.46 -18.80 -14.85
C GLU A 104 3.93 -18.91 -14.71
N THR A 105 3.43 -19.15 -13.49
CA THR A 105 1.98 -19.32 -13.23
C THR A 105 1.29 -18.05 -12.74
N GLY A 106 2.03 -17.13 -12.12
CA GLY A 106 1.55 -15.89 -11.51
C GLY A 106 1.05 -16.09 -10.08
N GLU A 107 1.14 -17.32 -9.56
CA GLU A 107 0.65 -17.70 -8.24
C GLU A 107 1.52 -17.11 -7.12
N CYS A 108 0.86 -16.57 -6.09
CA CYS A 108 1.53 -16.19 -4.85
C CYS A 108 1.76 -17.44 -4.00
N LEU A 109 3.01 -17.91 -3.95
CA LEU A 109 3.38 -19.14 -3.21
C LEU A 109 3.46 -18.92 -1.70
N CYS A 110 3.85 -17.72 -1.27
CA CYS A 110 3.96 -17.37 0.14
C CYS A 110 3.87 -15.85 0.31
N GLU A 111 3.17 -15.41 1.35
CA GLU A 111 3.13 -14.01 1.79
C GLU A 111 3.58 -13.96 3.26
N VAL A 112 4.49 -13.05 3.57
CA VAL A 112 4.91 -12.77 4.95
C VAL A 112 4.82 -11.27 5.21
N SER A 113 4.54 -10.92 6.46
CA SER A 113 4.36 -9.55 6.90
C SER A 113 5.06 -9.35 8.24
N ARG A 114 5.84 -8.27 8.35
CA ARG A 114 6.60 -7.95 9.56
C ARG A 114 6.51 -6.47 9.87
N TYR A 115 6.59 -6.14 11.16
CA TYR A 115 6.82 -4.77 11.59
C TYR A 115 8.12 -4.23 11.01
N ASN A 116 8.06 -3.01 10.49
CA ASN A 116 9.22 -2.31 9.99
C ASN A 116 10.17 -2.00 11.16
N ARG A 117 11.42 -2.48 11.10
CA ARG A 117 12.43 -2.25 12.16
C ARG A 117 12.70 -0.76 12.39
N GLN A 118 12.42 0.09 11.40
CA GLN A 118 12.51 1.55 11.54
C GLN A 118 11.66 2.13 12.68
N ILE A 119 10.62 1.41 13.16
CA ILE A 119 9.81 1.83 14.31
C ILE A 119 10.68 2.09 15.55
N ALA A 120 11.84 1.43 15.67
CA ALA A 120 12.80 1.68 16.74
C ALA A 120 13.34 3.11 16.78
N PHE A 121 13.32 3.83 15.64
CA PHE A 121 13.80 5.21 15.52
C PHE A 121 12.66 6.25 15.53
N GLY A 122 11.41 5.80 15.57
CA GLY A 122 10.23 6.67 15.58
C GLY A 122 8.97 5.93 15.15
N THR A 123 7.86 6.16 15.86
CA THR A 123 6.57 5.54 15.51
C THR A 123 5.96 6.14 14.25
N ASP A 124 6.26 7.40 13.94
CA ASP A 124 5.83 8.11 12.73
C ASP A 124 7.01 8.44 11.80
N ILE A 125 6.70 8.78 10.54
CA ILE A 125 7.69 9.07 9.49
C ILE A 125 8.50 10.33 9.80
N LEU A 126 7.88 11.39 10.36
CA LEU A 126 8.57 12.66 10.60
C LEU A 126 9.65 12.50 11.66
N THR A 127 9.36 11.79 12.76
CA THR A 127 10.34 11.49 13.80
C THR A 127 11.58 10.79 13.21
N ARG A 128 11.39 9.85 12.27
CA ARG A 128 12.49 9.16 11.59
C ARG A 128 13.28 10.09 10.66
N ILE A 129 12.60 10.96 9.92
CA ILE A 129 13.26 11.99 9.09
C ILE A 129 14.15 12.89 9.96
N PHE A 130 13.66 13.34 11.12
CA PHE A 130 14.44 14.16 12.04
C PHE A 130 15.60 13.41 12.70
N TYR A 131 15.47 12.09 12.89
CA TYR A 131 16.53 11.27 13.46
C TYR A 131 17.79 11.22 12.56
N GLU A 132 17.63 11.06 11.25
CA GLU A 132 18.76 11.01 10.31
C GLU A 132 19.25 12.39 9.84
N LYS A 133 18.49 13.45 10.14
CA LYS A 133 18.79 14.80 9.68
C LYS A 133 20.21 15.21 10.07
N ASP A 134 20.99 15.64 9.08
CA ASP A 134 22.38 16.06 9.22
C ASP A 134 23.31 14.99 9.86
N ASN A 135 22.91 13.71 9.85
CA ASN A 135 23.62 12.61 10.49
C ASN A 135 23.72 11.37 9.58
N GLU A 136 24.86 11.22 8.92
CA GLU A 136 25.12 10.10 8.00
C GLU A 136 25.12 8.73 8.71
N ALA A 137 25.54 8.66 9.98
CA ALA A 137 25.51 7.41 10.72
C ALA A 137 24.07 6.96 11.00
N ALA A 138 23.21 7.88 11.47
CA ALA A 138 21.80 7.62 11.69
C ALA A 138 21.07 7.26 10.37
N ARG A 139 21.41 7.90 9.25
CA ARG A 139 20.91 7.54 7.92
C ARG A 139 21.24 6.09 7.54
N ARG A 140 22.47 5.65 7.80
CA ARG A 140 22.90 4.25 7.56
C ARG A 140 22.19 3.27 8.50
N GLU A 141 21.87 3.67 9.73
CA GLU A 141 21.11 2.85 10.68
C GLU A 141 19.66 2.63 10.19
N ILE A 142 19.00 3.69 9.72
CA ILE A 142 17.67 3.60 9.09
C ILE A 142 17.71 2.74 7.83
N GLN A 143 18.70 2.94 6.94
CA GLN A 143 18.86 2.13 5.74
C GLN A 143 19.05 0.65 6.09
N SER A 144 19.94 0.36 7.04
CA SER A 144 20.21 -1.02 7.50
C SER A 144 18.94 -1.67 8.05
N ALA A 145 18.17 -0.97 8.90
CA ALA A 145 16.91 -1.48 9.42
C ALA A 145 15.88 -1.78 8.31
N THR A 146 15.87 -0.97 7.26
CA THR A 146 15.00 -1.18 6.08
C THR A 146 15.36 -2.47 5.34
N VAL A 147 16.64 -2.61 4.97
CA VAL A 147 17.16 -3.78 4.25
C VAL A 147 17.05 -5.04 5.10
N GLU A 148 17.34 -4.96 6.40
CA GLU A 148 17.22 -6.08 7.33
C GLU A 148 15.77 -6.57 7.45
N THR A 149 14.79 -5.66 7.47
CA THR A 149 13.37 -6.05 7.50
C THR A 149 12.99 -6.86 6.25
N ILE A 150 13.39 -6.39 5.06
CA ILE A 150 13.16 -7.12 3.81
C ILE A 150 13.88 -8.47 3.84
N CYS A 151 15.15 -8.50 4.23
CA CYS A 151 15.93 -9.73 4.31
C CYS A 151 15.35 -10.75 5.30
N ASP A 152 14.78 -10.32 6.41
CA ASP A 152 14.11 -11.23 7.35
C ASP A 152 12.80 -11.79 6.79
N ASN A 153 12.05 -11.02 6.01
CA ASN A 153 10.92 -11.56 5.27
C ASN A 153 11.36 -12.62 4.26
N LEU A 154 12.47 -12.37 3.53
CA LEU A 154 13.02 -13.35 2.59
C LEU A 154 13.47 -14.64 3.29
N LYS A 155 14.10 -14.53 4.47
CA LYS A 155 14.47 -15.71 5.28
C LYS A 155 13.25 -16.50 5.73
N GLU A 156 12.21 -15.84 6.24
CA GLU A 156 10.99 -16.52 6.68
C GLU A 156 10.27 -17.21 5.51
N ILE A 157 10.27 -16.61 4.32
CA ILE A 157 9.78 -17.25 3.09
C ILE A 157 10.62 -18.49 2.77
N GLU A 158 11.95 -18.40 2.85
CA GLU A 158 12.84 -19.54 2.61
C GLU A 158 12.58 -20.68 3.62
N GLU A 159 12.39 -20.36 4.89
CA GLU A 159 12.04 -21.33 5.94
C GLU A 159 10.70 -22.03 5.67
N LYS A 160 9.70 -21.29 5.16
CA LYS A 160 8.35 -21.81 4.87
C LYS A 160 8.27 -22.61 3.57
N THR A 161 9.07 -22.26 2.56
CA THR A 161 8.90 -22.78 1.19
C THR A 161 10.10 -23.57 0.66
N GLY A 162 11.28 -23.43 1.29
CA GLY A 162 12.55 -23.95 0.79
C GLY A 162 13.14 -23.15 -0.39
N ILE A 163 12.47 -22.10 -0.85
CA ILE A 163 12.87 -21.26 -1.99
C ILE A 163 13.69 -20.08 -1.46
N SER A 164 14.97 -20.03 -1.81
CA SER A 164 15.90 -19.01 -1.33
C SER A 164 15.98 -17.86 -2.30
N SER A 165 15.83 -16.62 -1.84
CA SER A 165 15.89 -15.43 -2.68
C SER A 165 17.22 -15.31 -3.45
N GLY A 166 18.35 -15.55 -2.78
CA GLY A 166 19.67 -15.44 -3.41
C GLY A 166 19.99 -16.57 -4.39
N ARG A 167 19.39 -17.76 -4.21
CA ARG A 167 19.64 -18.94 -5.06
C ARG A 167 18.58 -19.13 -6.12
N ASP A 168 17.36 -18.69 -5.91
CA ASP A 168 16.20 -19.04 -6.74
C ASP A 168 15.49 -17.77 -7.29
N GLY A 169 15.59 -16.63 -6.60
CA GLY A 169 14.95 -15.35 -6.97
C GLY A 169 15.67 -14.58 -8.06
N ILE A 170 14.94 -14.22 -9.13
CA ILE A 170 15.51 -13.49 -10.28
C ILE A 170 15.36 -11.98 -10.13
N GLN A 171 14.14 -11.49 -9.90
CA GLN A 171 13.81 -10.06 -9.81
C GLN A 171 12.96 -9.77 -8.58
N MET A 172 13.01 -8.52 -8.12
CA MET A 172 12.14 -8.00 -7.08
C MET A 172 11.52 -6.66 -7.52
N VAL A 173 10.25 -6.45 -7.19
CA VAL A 173 9.59 -5.14 -7.31
C VAL A 173 9.29 -4.63 -5.91
N ILE A 174 9.70 -3.41 -5.60
CA ILE A 174 9.42 -2.73 -4.33
C ILE A 174 8.53 -1.52 -4.59
N SER A 175 7.43 -1.46 -3.85
CA SER A 175 6.46 -0.38 -3.82
C SER A 175 6.46 0.27 -2.44
N GLY A 176 6.38 1.59 -2.35
CA GLY A 176 6.35 2.29 -1.07
C GLY A 176 6.37 3.81 -1.25
N ASN A 177 5.96 4.53 -0.21
CA ASN A 177 5.98 5.99 -0.26
C ASN A 177 7.40 6.55 -0.44
N THR A 178 7.49 7.79 -0.89
CA THR A 178 8.74 8.44 -1.26
C THR A 178 9.77 8.44 -0.13
N THR A 179 9.36 8.63 1.13
CA THR A 179 10.27 8.56 2.29
C THR A 179 10.85 7.16 2.48
N MET A 180 10.01 6.12 2.38
CA MET A 180 10.47 4.73 2.52
C MET A 180 11.49 4.36 1.45
N ILE A 181 11.31 4.83 0.22
CA ILE A 181 12.28 4.64 -0.85
C ILE A 181 13.58 5.41 -0.56
N HIS A 182 13.54 6.66 -0.06
CA HIS A 182 14.76 7.38 0.34
C HIS A 182 15.54 6.63 1.42
N PHE A 183 14.84 6.09 2.42
CA PHE A 183 15.45 5.26 3.47
C PHE A 183 16.09 3.98 2.93
N LEU A 184 15.42 3.27 2.01
CA LEU A 184 15.98 2.10 1.35
C LEU A 184 17.28 2.44 0.59
N LEU A 185 17.30 3.57 -0.11
CA LEU A 185 18.44 4.02 -0.90
C LEU A 185 19.55 4.67 -0.08
N GLY A 186 19.35 4.89 1.23
CA GLY A 186 20.30 5.61 2.08
C GLY A 186 20.44 7.08 1.70
N MET A 187 19.37 7.69 1.19
CA MET A 187 19.30 9.09 0.78
C MET A 187 18.68 9.96 1.89
N ASP A 188 19.01 11.25 1.90
CA ASP A 188 18.44 12.20 2.86
C ASP A 188 16.94 12.41 2.61
N ALA A 189 16.10 12.01 3.55
CA ALA A 189 14.65 12.16 3.46
C ALA A 189 14.15 13.52 3.97
N PHE A 190 15.01 14.41 4.48
CA PHE A 190 14.59 15.73 4.98
C PHE A 190 13.93 16.59 3.88
N CYS A 191 14.31 16.37 2.62
CA CYS A 191 13.72 17.00 1.45
C CYS A 191 12.22 16.70 1.24
N VAL A 192 11.72 15.57 1.76
CA VAL A 192 10.29 15.20 1.65
C VAL A 192 9.40 16.15 2.46
N PHE A 193 9.89 16.59 3.61
CA PHE A 193 9.14 17.45 4.54
C PHE A 193 9.48 18.94 4.40
N SER A 194 10.69 19.28 3.97
CA SER A 194 11.14 20.67 3.93
C SER A 194 10.77 21.37 2.62
N THR A 195 10.22 22.59 2.72
CA THR A 195 9.99 23.45 1.55
C THR A 195 11.30 23.68 0.78
N PRO A 196 11.32 23.55 -0.57
CA PRO A 196 10.18 23.52 -1.48
C PRO A 196 9.62 22.12 -1.80
N TYR A 197 9.81 21.13 -0.92
CA TYR A 197 9.34 19.73 -1.06
C TYR A 197 9.94 19.00 -2.27
N ALA A 198 11.11 19.44 -2.73
CA ALA A 198 11.81 18.87 -3.86
C ALA A 198 12.62 17.66 -3.41
N VAL A 199 12.11 16.46 -3.70
CA VAL A 199 12.76 15.20 -3.35
C VAL A 199 14.02 14.95 -4.17
N HIS A 200 14.95 14.15 -3.63
CA HIS A 200 16.23 13.90 -4.29
C HIS A 200 16.15 12.87 -5.42
N ALA A 201 15.24 11.90 -5.31
CA ALA A 201 14.90 10.97 -6.38
C ALA A 201 13.46 10.49 -6.22
N ASP A 202 12.72 10.47 -7.32
CA ASP A 202 11.36 9.95 -7.42
C ASP A 202 11.27 8.77 -8.42
N ALA A 203 12.23 8.61 -9.33
CA ALA A 203 12.31 7.50 -10.28
C ALA A 203 13.67 6.75 -10.25
N PRO A 204 13.97 6.00 -9.17
CA PRO A 204 15.24 5.26 -9.04
C PRO A 204 15.44 4.11 -10.05
N GLY A 205 14.35 3.53 -10.58
CA GLY A 205 14.40 2.50 -11.62
C GLY A 205 14.94 1.14 -11.16
N PHE A 206 15.68 0.47 -12.04
CA PHE A 206 16.27 -0.86 -11.79
C PHE A 206 17.65 -0.75 -11.13
N LEU A 207 17.76 -1.25 -9.90
CA LEU A 207 18.98 -1.27 -9.11
C LEU A 207 19.46 -2.70 -8.90
N ARG A 208 20.77 -2.93 -8.81
CA ARG A 208 21.25 -4.29 -8.50
C ARG A 208 20.93 -4.62 -7.05
N GLY A 209 20.41 -5.83 -6.80
CA GLY A 209 20.14 -6.27 -5.43
C GLY A 209 21.36 -6.17 -4.52
N THR A 210 22.55 -6.46 -5.05
CA THR A 210 23.83 -6.36 -4.32
C THR A 210 24.15 -4.95 -3.84
N ASP A 211 23.76 -3.93 -4.60
CA ASP A 211 24.04 -2.53 -4.26
C ASP A 211 23.13 -2.05 -3.12
N LEU A 212 21.97 -2.71 -2.95
CA LEU A 212 21.01 -2.49 -1.86
C LEU A 212 21.19 -3.45 -0.68
N GLY A 213 22.11 -4.42 -0.77
CA GLY A 213 22.22 -5.48 0.24
C GLY A 213 21.06 -6.49 0.24
N ILE A 214 20.27 -6.56 -0.84
CA ILE A 214 19.14 -7.49 -0.99
C ILE A 214 19.59 -8.68 -1.86
N PRO A 215 19.48 -9.93 -1.35
CA PRO A 215 19.99 -11.10 -2.06
C PRO A 215 19.02 -11.58 -3.16
N VAL A 216 19.05 -10.92 -4.31
CA VAL A 216 18.40 -11.38 -5.55
C VAL A 216 19.42 -11.44 -6.68
N LYS A 217 19.24 -12.37 -7.64
CA LYS A 217 20.22 -12.58 -8.73
C LYS A 217 20.31 -11.41 -9.70
N GLY A 218 19.17 -10.80 -10.00
CA GLY A 218 19.04 -9.69 -10.93
C GLY A 218 18.92 -8.36 -10.19
N TYR A 219 17.79 -7.71 -10.41
CA TYR A 219 17.54 -6.33 -10.05
C TYR A 219 16.35 -6.21 -9.10
N VAL A 220 16.36 -5.09 -8.40
CA VAL A 220 15.26 -4.58 -7.61
C VAL A 220 14.74 -3.37 -8.37
N TYR A 221 13.49 -3.43 -8.81
CA TYR A 221 12.81 -2.28 -9.38
C TYR A 221 12.01 -1.57 -8.30
N CYS A 222 12.33 -0.31 -8.04
CA CYS A 222 11.56 0.53 -7.14
C CYS A 222 10.54 1.34 -7.97
N ILE A 223 9.25 1.14 -7.70
CA ILE A 223 8.18 1.85 -8.40
C ILE A 223 8.34 3.36 -8.12
N PRO A 224 8.28 4.22 -9.16
CA PRO A 224 8.51 5.65 -8.99
C PRO A 224 7.39 6.33 -8.20
N GLY A 225 7.73 7.41 -7.51
CA GLY A 225 6.77 8.34 -6.91
C GLY A 225 6.44 9.51 -7.84
N LYS A 226 5.36 10.24 -7.53
CA LYS A 226 4.99 11.46 -8.23
C LYS A 226 5.45 12.72 -7.49
N SER A 227 5.48 12.67 -6.17
CA SER A 227 5.80 13.83 -5.34
C SER A 227 6.34 13.40 -3.97
N ASN A 228 6.53 14.37 -3.08
CA ASN A 228 7.06 14.14 -1.75
C ASN A 228 6.19 13.21 -0.89
N TYR A 229 4.86 13.38 -0.89
CA TYR A 229 3.93 12.54 -0.13
C TYR A 229 3.14 11.54 -0.99
N LEU A 230 3.46 11.43 -2.28
CA LEU A 230 2.81 10.46 -3.17
C LEU A 230 3.90 9.62 -3.85
N GLY A 231 4.11 8.43 -3.31
CA GLY A 231 5.17 7.53 -3.75
C GLY A 231 4.69 6.40 -4.66
N GLY A 232 5.54 5.38 -4.78
CA GLY A 232 5.31 4.24 -5.65
C GLY A 232 4.19 3.31 -5.17
N ASP A 233 3.84 3.35 -3.89
CA ASP A 233 2.65 2.70 -3.32
C ASP A 233 1.36 3.10 -4.03
N ILE A 234 1.18 4.40 -4.26
CA ILE A 234 -0.01 4.91 -4.95
C ILE A 234 0.03 4.59 -6.44
N ILE A 235 1.18 4.73 -7.10
CA ILE A 235 1.34 4.35 -8.51
C ILE A 235 1.06 2.86 -8.70
N SER A 236 1.56 2.02 -7.79
CA SER A 236 1.26 0.60 -7.75
C SER A 236 -0.23 0.34 -7.55
N GLY A 237 -0.89 1.08 -6.65
CA GLY A 237 -2.35 1.04 -6.48
C GLY A 237 -3.11 1.40 -7.76
N MET A 238 -2.61 2.34 -8.56
CA MET A 238 -3.17 2.65 -9.89
C MET A 238 -3.05 1.45 -10.85
N LEU A 239 -1.91 0.75 -10.88
CA LEU A 239 -1.75 -0.48 -11.66
C LEU A 239 -2.68 -1.62 -11.18
N ALA A 240 -2.90 -1.70 -9.87
CA ALA A 240 -3.80 -2.68 -9.28
C ALA A 240 -5.26 -2.44 -9.68
N THR A 241 -5.73 -1.19 -9.65
CA THR A 241 -7.12 -0.83 -9.97
C THR A 241 -7.38 -0.63 -11.46
N GLN A 242 -6.37 -0.25 -12.24
CA GLN A 242 -6.47 0.10 -13.66
C GLN A 242 -7.42 1.27 -13.96
N MET A 243 -7.74 2.11 -12.97
CA MET A 243 -8.67 3.24 -13.18
C MET A 243 -8.17 4.24 -14.23
N TYR A 244 -6.86 4.35 -14.42
CA TYR A 244 -6.21 5.18 -15.45
C TYR A 244 -6.43 4.68 -16.89
N ARG A 245 -7.06 3.51 -17.09
CA ARG A 245 -7.48 3.00 -18.40
C ARG A 245 -8.99 3.16 -18.63
N GLY A 246 -9.76 3.43 -17.58
CA GLY A 246 -11.23 3.53 -17.62
C GLY A 246 -11.74 4.83 -18.22
N GLU A 247 -12.97 4.81 -18.73
CA GLU A 247 -13.67 6.04 -19.19
C GLU A 247 -14.38 6.76 -18.04
N GLU A 248 -14.88 6.00 -17.05
CA GLU A 248 -15.59 6.52 -15.90
C GLU A 248 -14.69 7.31 -14.96
N ILE A 249 -15.23 8.37 -14.35
CA ILE A 249 -14.54 9.08 -13.27
C ILE A 249 -14.52 8.18 -12.05
N SER A 250 -13.32 7.83 -11.61
CA SER A 250 -13.09 7.05 -10.41
C SER A 250 -12.29 7.84 -9.38
N ALA A 251 -12.43 7.46 -8.12
CA ALA A 251 -11.57 7.91 -7.05
C ALA A 251 -10.87 6.69 -6.43
N PHE A 252 -9.58 6.80 -6.21
CA PHE A 252 -8.79 5.85 -5.44
C PHE A 252 -8.29 6.55 -4.19
N PHE A 253 -8.69 6.04 -3.03
CA PHE A 253 -8.33 6.60 -1.74
C PHE A 253 -7.63 5.54 -0.90
N ASP A 254 -6.32 5.72 -0.70
CA ASP A 254 -5.54 4.90 0.22
C ASP A 254 -5.61 5.53 1.62
N ILE A 255 -6.20 4.76 2.55
CA ILE A 255 -6.40 5.19 3.93
C ILE A 255 -5.42 4.42 4.80
N GLY A 256 -4.27 5.03 5.07
CA GLY A 256 -3.28 4.57 6.01
C GLY A 256 -2.90 5.66 7.01
N THR A 257 -1.61 5.71 7.37
CA THR A 257 -1.07 6.77 8.23
C THR A 257 -1.24 8.15 7.60
N ASN A 258 -1.15 8.20 6.27
CA ASN A 258 -1.51 9.31 5.43
C ASN A 258 -2.83 9.00 4.70
N GLY A 259 -3.49 10.05 4.19
CA GLY A 259 -4.57 9.89 3.24
C GLY A 259 -4.10 10.32 1.86
N GLU A 260 -3.88 9.36 0.97
CA GLU A 260 -3.48 9.59 -0.42
C GLU A 260 -4.66 9.35 -1.35
N LEU A 261 -4.96 10.34 -2.19
CA LEU A 261 -6.12 10.35 -3.08
C LEU A 261 -5.68 10.54 -4.53
N VAL A 262 -6.33 9.79 -5.42
CA VAL A 262 -6.26 9.99 -6.88
C VAL A 262 -7.69 10.03 -7.42
N ILE A 263 -8.05 11.03 -8.20
CA ILE A 263 -9.34 11.14 -8.88
C ILE A 263 -9.10 11.32 -10.38
N GLY A 264 -9.86 10.61 -11.20
CA GLY A 264 -9.82 10.78 -12.64
C GLY A 264 -10.14 9.50 -13.39
N ASN A 265 -9.63 9.41 -14.61
CA ASN A 265 -9.88 8.34 -15.55
C ASN A 265 -8.70 8.26 -16.54
N ARG A 266 -8.92 7.71 -17.74
CA ARG A 266 -7.90 7.65 -18.79
C ARG A 266 -7.47 9.00 -19.37
N GLU A 267 -8.24 10.07 -19.20
CA GLU A 267 -7.96 11.37 -19.81
C GLU A 267 -7.11 12.25 -18.89
N PHE A 268 -7.34 12.19 -17.58
CA PHE A 268 -6.60 12.97 -16.59
C PHE A 268 -6.57 12.26 -15.24
N LEU A 269 -5.59 12.60 -14.41
CA LEU A 269 -5.48 12.16 -13.03
C LEU A 269 -5.13 13.36 -12.14
N LEU A 270 -5.98 13.69 -11.18
CA LEU A 270 -5.65 14.59 -10.08
C LEU A 270 -5.24 13.76 -8.88
N CYS A 271 -4.18 14.15 -8.19
CA CYS A 271 -3.71 13.41 -7.04
C CYS A 271 -3.18 14.33 -5.95
N GLY A 272 -3.10 13.82 -4.72
CA GLY A 272 -2.77 14.62 -3.56
C GLY A 272 -2.70 13.76 -2.31
N ALA A 273 -1.93 14.23 -1.34
CA ALA A 273 -1.79 13.56 -0.06
C ALA A 273 -2.02 14.57 1.07
N GLY A 274 -2.82 14.17 2.05
CA GLY A 274 -3.12 14.98 3.22
C GLY A 274 -3.08 14.17 4.49
N ALA A 275 -3.12 14.89 5.62
CA ALA A 275 -3.21 14.25 6.92
C ALA A 275 -4.63 13.68 7.11
N ALA A 276 -4.81 12.39 6.84
CA ALA A 276 -5.95 11.66 7.37
C ALA A 276 -5.80 11.53 8.89
N GLY A 277 -4.59 11.28 9.41
CA GLY A 277 -4.30 11.26 10.84
C GLY A 277 -4.50 9.87 11.47
N PRO A 278 -3.81 9.55 12.59
CA PRO A 278 -3.67 8.18 13.08
C PRO A 278 -4.93 7.64 13.79
N ALA A 279 -5.98 8.45 13.93
CA ALA A 279 -7.25 8.05 14.55
C ALA A 279 -7.92 6.89 13.80
N LEU A 280 -7.69 6.76 12.49
CA LEU A 280 -8.22 5.66 11.67
C LEU A 280 -7.50 4.32 11.91
N GLU A 281 -6.26 4.36 12.43
CA GLU A 281 -5.48 3.16 12.79
C GLU A 281 -5.59 2.82 14.30
N GLY A 282 -6.41 3.55 15.05
CA GLY A 282 -6.61 3.36 16.50
C GLY A 282 -5.45 3.87 17.36
N GLY A 283 -4.48 4.61 16.80
CA GLY A 283 -3.26 5.03 17.50
C GLY A 283 -3.41 6.25 18.40
N VAL A 284 -4.54 6.98 18.32
CA VAL A 284 -4.78 8.25 19.04
C VAL A 284 -5.98 8.17 20.00
N VAL A 285 -6.64 7.01 20.05
CA VAL A 285 -7.83 6.80 20.88
C VAL A 285 -7.41 6.17 22.22
N HIS A 286 -8.03 6.57 23.32
CA HIS A 286 -7.67 6.12 24.68
C HIS A 286 -7.64 4.60 24.84
N THR A 287 -8.67 3.92 24.36
CA THR A 287 -8.76 2.44 24.32
C THR A 287 -8.54 1.90 22.91
N GLY A 288 -7.92 2.70 22.04
CA GLY A 288 -7.61 2.33 20.66
C GLY A 288 -6.49 1.30 20.58
N MET A 289 -6.65 0.34 19.67
CA MET A 289 -5.62 -0.64 19.35
C MET A 289 -5.73 -1.08 17.89
N ARG A 290 -4.69 -1.74 17.40
CA ARG A 290 -4.72 -2.31 16.04
C ARG A 290 -5.63 -3.52 15.97
N ALA A 291 -6.03 -3.88 14.75
CA ALA A 291 -6.79 -5.09 14.50
C ALA A 291 -5.94 -6.35 14.78
N CYS A 292 -6.06 -6.90 15.99
CA CYS A 292 -5.43 -8.13 16.43
C CYS A 292 -6.25 -8.78 17.57
N ASP A 293 -5.84 -9.96 18.04
CA ASP A 293 -6.56 -10.71 19.07
C ASP A 293 -6.88 -9.87 20.33
N GLY A 294 -8.17 -9.70 20.59
CA GLY A 294 -8.73 -8.86 21.66
C GLY A 294 -9.21 -7.48 21.20
N ALA A 295 -9.05 -7.10 19.94
CA ALA A 295 -9.61 -5.85 19.42
C ALA A 295 -11.09 -6.00 19.09
N VAL A 296 -11.91 -5.02 19.52
CA VAL A 296 -13.28 -4.86 19.05
C VAL A 296 -13.25 -4.33 17.61
N ASP A 297 -13.80 -5.10 16.68
CA ASP A 297 -13.81 -4.77 15.24
C ASP A 297 -15.20 -4.47 14.68
N ARG A 298 -16.27 -4.82 15.41
CA ARG A 298 -17.66 -4.46 15.07
C ARG A 298 -18.44 -4.09 16.30
N VAL A 299 -19.31 -3.10 16.15
CA VAL A 299 -20.20 -2.61 17.22
C VAL A 299 -21.62 -2.46 16.66
N LYS A 300 -22.61 -2.92 17.42
CA LYS A 300 -24.03 -2.64 17.17
C LYS A 300 -24.69 -2.17 18.45
N ILE A 301 -25.61 -1.21 18.36
CA ILE A 301 -26.45 -0.83 19.51
C ILE A 301 -27.84 -1.43 19.29
N GLU A 302 -28.20 -2.39 20.13
CA GLU A 302 -29.48 -3.11 20.10
C GLU A 302 -30.11 -3.05 21.50
N ASP A 303 -31.40 -2.70 21.58
CA ASP A 303 -32.15 -2.59 22.84
C ASP A 303 -31.51 -1.67 23.89
N GLY A 304 -30.72 -0.69 23.45
CA GLY A 304 -30.02 0.25 24.33
C GLY A 304 -28.66 -0.25 24.87
N GLU A 305 -28.23 -1.44 24.44
CA GLU A 305 -26.94 -2.04 24.83
C GLU A 305 -25.97 -2.12 23.64
N CYS A 306 -24.67 -1.95 23.91
CA CYS A 306 -23.62 -2.15 22.94
C CYS A 306 -23.30 -3.65 22.80
N ARG A 307 -23.41 -4.20 21.59
CA ARG A 307 -23.01 -5.56 21.23
C ARG A 307 -21.75 -5.49 20.38
N CYS A 308 -20.65 -6.02 20.92
CA CYS A 308 -19.34 -5.99 20.30
C CYS A 308 -18.94 -7.37 19.76
N HIS A 309 -18.28 -7.39 18.60
CA HIS A 309 -17.50 -8.55 18.16
C HIS A 309 -16.02 -8.29 18.45
N VAL A 310 -15.30 -9.33 18.87
CA VAL A 310 -13.88 -9.25 19.25
C VAL A 310 -13.07 -10.21 18.38
N ILE A 311 -12.01 -9.70 17.76
CA ILE A 311 -11.07 -10.51 16.99
C ILE A 311 -10.45 -11.58 17.90
N GLY A 312 -10.45 -12.83 17.44
CA GLY A 312 -9.96 -13.98 18.20
C GLY A 312 -10.95 -14.54 19.23
N GLU A 313 -12.20 -14.03 19.25
CA GLU A 313 -13.30 -14.52 20.12
C GLU A 313 -12.97 -14.54 21.63
N GLY A 314 -12.05 -13.67 22.05
CA GLY A 314 -11.59 -13.55 23.43
C GLY A 314 -12.16 -12.33 24.16
N ASN A 315 -11.55 -11.99 25.30
CA ASN A 315 -11.87 -10.76 26.02
C ASN A 315 -11.39 -9.53 25.24
N ALA A 316 -12.24 -8.51 25.16
CA ALA A 316 -11.87 -7.23 24.59
C ALA A 316 -10.76 -6.55 25.41
N LYS A 317 -9.79 -5.97 24.71
CA LYS A 317 -8.66 -5.20 25.27
C LYS A 317 -8.65 -3.75 24.79
N GLY A 318 -9.42 -3.44 23.75
CA GLY A 318 -9.51 -2.15 23.10
C GLY A 318 -10.32 -2.24 21.81
N ILE A 319 -10.37 -1.15 21.05
CA ILE A 319 -11.16 -1.02 19.81
C ILE A 319 -10.24 -0.69 18.63
N CYS A 320 -10.47 -1.32 17.48
CA CYS A 320 -9.73 -1.03 16.25
C CYS A 320 -10.52 -0.10 15.31
N GLY A 321 -9.87 0.37 14.23
CA GLY A 321 -10.43 1.35 13.30
C GLY A 321 -11.84 1.00 12.78
N SER A 322 -12.09 -0.25 12.40
CA SER A 322 -13.43 -0.70 11.96
C SER A 322 -14.46 -0.65 13.09
N GLY A 323 -14.05 -1.02 14.31
CA GLY A 323 -14.89 -0.92 15.49
C GLY A 323 -15.24 0.53 15.84
N ILE A 324 -14.28 1.47 15.70
CA ILE A 324 -14.50 2.89 15.94
C ILE A 324 -15.54 3.45 14.95
N VAL A 325 -15.42 3.11 13.66
CA VAL A 325 -16.37 3.52 12.62
C VAL A 325 -17.78 3.01 12.92
N ASP A 326 -17.91 1.73 13.26
CA ASP A 326 -19.19 1.12 13.65
C ASP A 326 -19.78 1.78 14.91
N LEU A 327 -18.94 2.00 15.93
CA LEU A 327 -19.37 2.64 17.18
C LEU A 327 -19.91 4.05 16.90
N LEU A 328 -19.17 4.89 16.17
CA LEU A 328 -19.61 6.25 15.84
C LEU A 328 -20.91 6.26 15.03
N ALA A 329 -21.03 5.36 14.05
CA ALA A 329 -22.25 5.21 13.24
C ALA A 329 -23.45 4.86 14.14
N GLU A 330 -23.29 3.88 15.03
CA GLU A 330 -24.36 3.42 15.90
C GLU A 330 -24.73 4.45 16.98
N LEU A 331 -23.76 5.13 17.57
CA LEU A 331 -23.99 6.23 18.50
C LEU A 331 -24.82 7.33 17.84
N PHE A 332 -24.48 7.69 16.60
CA PHE A 332 -25.20 8.70 15.84
C PHE A 332 -26.62 8.26 15.49
N LEU A 333 -26.77 7.07 14.90
CA LEU A 333 -28.06 6.52 14.49
C LEU A 333 -29.02 6.29 15.66
N ASN A 334 -28.50 6.04 16.85
CA ASN A 334 -29.31 5.90 18.07
C ASN A 334 -29.54 7.24 18.81
N GLY A 335 -28.95 8.33 18.33
CA GLY A 335 -29.06 9.67 18.90
C GLY A 335 -28.29 9.86 20.21
N TRP A 336 -27.35 8.96 20.53
CA TRP A 336 -26.46 9.07 21.70
C TRP A 336 -25.42 10.16 21.52
N ILE A 337 -25.10 10.49 20.26
CA ILE A 337 -24.37 11.70 19.88
C ILE A 337 -25.19 12.51 18.89
N ASN A 338 -25.05 13.83 18.91
CA ASN A 338 -25.67 14.70 17.91
C ASN A 338 -24.79 14.86 16.65
N ILE A 339 -25.24 15.66 15.68
CA ILE A 339 -24.51 15.90 14.42
C ILE A 339 -23.10 16.47 14.63
N LYS A 340 -22.79 17.07 15.80
CA LYS A 340 -21.45 17.60 16.12
C LYS A 340 -20.59 16.59 16.89
N GLY A 341 -21.03 15.33 16.98
CA GLY A 341 -20.36 14.30 17.75
C GLY A 341 -20.45 14.48 19.28
N LYS A 342 -21.35 15.35 19.78
CA LYS A 342 -21.46 15.58 21.22
C LYS A 342 -22.43 14.60 21.88
N PHE A 343 -21.97 13.93 22.93
CA PHE A 343 -22.78 12.99 23.71
C PHE A 343 -24.07 13.63 24.24
N GLN A 344 -25.12 12.82 24.35
CA GLN A 344 -26.43 13.13 24.89
C GLN A 344 -26.68 12.22 26.11
N PRO A 345 -26.20 12.58 27.32
CA PRO A 345 -26.19 11.69 28.49
C PRO A 345 -27.56 11.15 28.89
N GLU A 346 -28.63 11.86 28.57
CA GLU A 346 -30.01 11.45 28.84
C GLU A 346 -30.50 10.27 27.99
N LYS A 347 -29.73 9.85 26.97
CA LYS A 347 -30.13 8.82 26.01
C LYS A 347 -29.76 7.40 26.43
N SER A 348 -28.78 7.23 27.30
CA SER A 348 -28.32 5.91 27.75
C SER A 348 -27.56 6.01 29.06
N SER A 349 -27.76 5.04 29.95
CA SER A 349 -26.97 4.91 31.18
C SER A 349 -25.52 4.49 30.94
N LEU A 350 -25.18 4.05 29.72
CA LEU A 350 -23.80 3.74 29.32
C LEU A 350 -22.97 4.99 29.06
N ILE A 351 -23.62 6.15 28.85
CA ILE A 351 -22.95 7.44 28.76
C ILE A 351 -22.75 7.97 30.17
N GLN A 352 -21.49 8.14 30.55
CA GLN A 352 -21.10 8.47 31.91
C GLN A 352 -19.93 9.46 31.91
N GLU A 353 -19.74 10.12 33.05
CA GLU A 353 -18.61 11.01 33.27
C GLU A 353 -17.49 10.25 33.98
N LYS A 354 -16.30 10.24 33.36
CA LYS A 354 -15.07 9.69 33.92
C LYS A 354 -13.93 10.64 33.64
N GLU A 355 -13.06 10.84 34.63
CA GLU A 355 -11.90 11.73 34.48
C GLU A 355 -12.30 13.14 33.98
N ASP A 356 -13.41 13.67 34.51
CA ASP A 356 -14.00 14.96 34.14
C ASP A 356 -14.39 15.07 32.64
N MET A 357 -14.64 13.93 31.99
CA MET A 357 -15.03 13.85 30.58
C MET A 357 -16.17 12.86 30.35
N LEU A 358 -17.08 13.19 29.42
CA LEU A 358 -18.10 12.25 28.96
C LEU A 358 -17.48 11.13 28.13
N CYS A 359 -17.92 9.91 28.39
CA CYS A 359 -17.53 8.72 27.66
C CYS A 359 -18.72 7.76 27.53
N VAL A 360 -18.64 6.83 26.59
CA VAL A 360 -19.54 5.68 26.50
C VAL A 360 -18.79 4.40 26.83
N GLU A 361 -19.37 3.56 27.68
CA GLU A 361 -18.90 2.20 27.90
C GLU A 361 -19.42 1.31 26.77
N TYR A 362 -18.56 0.97 25.82
CA TYR A 362 -18.93 0.12 24.67
C TYR A 362 -18.74 -1.37 24.95
N GLU A 363 -17.87 -1.69 25.90
CA GLU A 363 -17.62 -3.03 26.41
C GLU A 363 -17.15 -2.92 27.86
N LYS A 364 -17.28 -3.98 28.65
CA LYS A 364 -17.00 -3.96 30.09
C LYS A 364 -15.61 -3.42 30.40
N GLY A 365 -15.55 -2.24 31.03
CA GLY A 365 -14.31 -1.57 31.41
C GLY A 365 -13.57 -0.89 30.27
N LEU A 366 -14.15 -0.81 29.08
CA LEU A 366 -13.60 -0.11 27.92
C LEU A 366 -14.49 1.08 27.55
N TYR A 367 -13.86 2.25 27.44
CA TYR A 367 -14.53 3.54 27.29
C TYR A 367 -14.07 4.24 26.02
N PHE A 368 -14.99 4.91 25.35
CA PHE A 368 -14.72 5.79 24.22
C PHE A 368 -15.12 7.22 24.60
N TYR A 369 -14.16 8.13 24.60
CA TYR A 369 -14.27 9.45 25.19
C TYR A 369 -14.72 10.51 24.19
N GLN A 370 -15.14 11.67 24.71
CA GLN A 370 -15.61 12.77 23.87
C GLN A 370 -14.51 13.34 22.96
N ASP A 371 -13.27 13.36 23.44
CA ASP A 371 -12.12 13.80 22.64
C ASP A 371 -11.69 12.75 21.61
N ASP A 372 -11.86 11.46 21.89
CA ASP A 372 -11.72 10.39 20.88
C ASP A 372 -12.66 10.62 19.69
N ILE A 373 -13.92 11.01 19.96
CA ILE A 373 -14.87 11.40 18.90
C ILE A 373 -14.36 12.64 18.17
N ASP A 374 -13.97 13.68 18.90
CA ASP A 374 -13.54 14.95 18.31
C ASP A 374 -12.32 14.77 17.39
N GLU A 375 -11.37 13.91 17.78
CA GLU A 375 -10.18 13.62 16.98
C GLU A 375 -10.52 12.81 15.73
N PHE A 376 -11.38 11.78 15.87
CA PHE A 376 -11.83 11.01 14.73
C PHE A 376 -12.58 11.87 13.71
N LEU A 377 -13.44 12.80 14.16
CA LEU A 377 -14.19 13.67 13.27
C LEU A 377 -13.31 14.66 12.52
N LYS A 378 -12.19 15.14 13.09
CA LYS A 378 -11.20 15.95 12.36
C LYS A 378 -10.58 15.16 11.22
N THR A 379 -10.16 13.93 11.51
CA THR A 379 -9.58 12.99 10.54
C THR A 379 -10.55 12.71 9.40
N LYS A 380 -11.79 12.32 9.73
CA LYS A 380 -12.82 12.09 8.72
C LYS A 380 -13.12 13.35 7.90
N ALA A 381 -13.16 14.53 8.55
CA ALA A 381 -13.42 15.78 7.86
C ALA A 381 -12.31 16.11 6.87
N ALA A 382 -11.04 15.85 7.22
CA ALA A 382 -9.91 16.03 6.32
C ALA A 382 -10.04 15.12 5.10
N ALA A 383 -10.32 13.83 5.32
CA ALA A 383 -10.56 12.85 4.25
C ALA A 383 -11.66 13.29 3.28
N TYR A 384 -12.85 13.62 3.80
CA TYR A 384 -13.97 14.09 2.98
C TYR A 384 -13.63 15.38 2.23
N THR A 385 -12.97 16.34 2.89
CA THR A 385 -12.58 17.63 2.30
C THR A 385 -11.57 17.46 1.18
N MET A 386 -10.64 16.51 1.27
CA MET A 386 -9.70 16.21 0.18
C MET A 386 -10.45 15.77 -1.09
N VAL A 387 -11.42 14.87 -0.93
CA VAL A 387 -12.26 14.40 -2.04
C VAL A 387 -13.07 15.55 -2.61
N GLU A 388 -13.82 16.26 -1.78
CA GLU A 388 -14.65 17.40 -2.22
C GLU A 388 -13.82 18.49 -2.91
N TYR A 389 -12.63 18.80 -2.39
CA TYR A 389 -11.73 19.77 -2.98
C TYR A 389 -11.28 19.34 -4.39
N MET A 390 -10.86 18.09 -4.58
CA MET A 390 -10.43 17.61 -5.91
C MET A 390 -11.57 17.62 -6.94
N PHE A 391 -12.78 17.26 -6.54
CA PHE A 391 -13.96 17.37 -7.41
C PHE A 391 -14.26 18.85 -7.76
N ARG A 392 -14.19 19.74 -6.77
CA ARG A 392 -14.34 21.18 -6.98
C ARG A 392 -13.31 21.75 -7.96
N GLU A 393 -12.02 21.42 -7.78
CA GLU A 393 -10.95 21.92 -8.64
C GLU A 393 -10.96 21.32 -10.05
N SER A 394 -11.44 20.08 -10.22
CA SER A 394 -11.67 19.48 -11.54
C SER A 394 -12.93 20.00 -12.24
N GLY A 395 -13.81 20.70 -11.53
CA GLY A 395 -15.11 21.13 -12.04
C GLY A 395 -16.10 19.97 -12.24
N ILE A 396 -15.85 18.83 -11.60
CA ILE A 396 -16.66 17.60 -11.70
C ILE A 396 -17.59 17.54 -10.48
N SER A 397 -18.84 17.14 -10.69
CA SER A 397 -19.77 16.89 -9.59
C SER A 397 -19.44 15.58 -8.88
N MET A 398 -19.59 15.54 -7.56
CA MET A 398 -19.51 14.28 -6.79
C MET A 398 -20.54 13.23 -7.26
N GLU A 399 -21.62 13.66 -7.91
CA GLU A 399 -22.62 12.77 -8.51
C GLU A 399 -22.11 12.03 -9.76
N GLU A 400 -21.05 12.54 -10.40
CA GLU A 400 -20.42 11.92 -11.58
C GLU A 400 -19.39 10.85 -11.20
N LEU A 401 -19.12 10.67 -9.90
CA LEU A 401 -18.24 9.62 -9.40
C LEU A 401 -18.84 8.24 -9.68
N GLY A 402 -18.23 7.53 -10.63
CA GLY A 402 -18.61 6.17 -11.01
C GLY A 402 -18.16 5.15 -9.97
N THR A 403 -16.86 5.08 -9.68
CA THR A 403 -16.31 4.05 -8.78
C THR A 403 -15.38 4.67 -7.73
N PHE A 404 -15.57 4.28 -6.47
CA PHE A 404 -14.75 4.72 -5.34
C PHE A 404 -13.98 3.53 -4.76
N TYR A 405 -12.71 3.44 -5.13
CA TYR A 405 -11.76 2.45 -4.63
C TYR A 405 -11.20 2.89 -3.29
N VAL A 406 -11.24 2.00 -2.30
CA VAL A 406 -10.62 2.21 -1.00
C VAL A 406 -9.54 1.18 -0.76
N ALA A 407 -8.31 1.65 -0.60
CA ALA A 407 -7.16 0.82 -0.27
C ALA A 407 -6.75 0.98 1.21
N GLY A 408 -5.75 0.18 1.61
CA GLY A 408 -5.18 0.21 2.93
C GLY A 408 -5.87 -0.75 3.91
N ALA A 409 -5.27 -0.90 5.10
CA ALA A 409 -5.77 -1.80 6.14
C ALA A 409 -7.21 -1.46 6.56
N PHE A 410 -7.56 -0.17 6.47
CA PHE A 410 -8.88 0.35 6.79
C PHE A 410 -9.95 -0.09 5.77
N GLY A 411 -9.66 -0.01 4.47
CA GLY A 411 -10.60 -0.35 3.40
C GLY A 411 -11.05 -1.82 3.37
N LYS A 412 -10.30 -2.74 4.00
CA LYS A 412 -10.60 -4.18 4.00
C LYS A 412 -11.67 -4.59 5.04
N HIS A 413 -11.72 -3.92 6.18
CA HIS A 413 -12.50 -4.37 7.35
C HIS A 413 -13.64 -3.44 7.74
N VAL A 414 -13.69 -2.24 7.18
CA VAL A 414 -14.68 -1.22 7.54
C VAL A 414 -16.02 -1.48 6.85
N SER A 415 -17.10 -1.39 7.62
CA SER A 415 -18.47 -1.45 7.11
C SER A 415 -18.74 -0.27 6.19
N LYS A 416 -19.12 -0.56 4.93
CA LYS A 416 -19.54 0.47 3.96
C LYS A 416 -20.68 1.32 4.51
N GLU A 417 -21.66 0.69 5.16
CA GLU A 417 -22.80 1.39 5.75
C GLU A 417 -22.38 2.35 6.87
N SER A 418 -21.51 1.89 7.75
CA SER A 418 -21.02 2.70 8.87
C SER A 418 -20.15 3.86 8.38
N ALA A 419 -19.28 3.62 7.38
CA ALA A 419 -18.45 4.65 6.78
C ALA A 419 -19.26 5.74 6.06
N ILE A 420 -20.34 5.37 5.35
CA ILE A 420 -21.28 6.34 4.76
C ILE A 420 -22.03 7.07 5.87
N THR A 421 -22.52 6.34 6.88
CA THR A 421 -23.28 6.90 8.02
C THR A 421 -22.51 7.99 8.74
N ILE A 422 -21.21 7.76 8.95
CA ILE A 422 -20.39 8.78 9.61
C ILE A 422 -19.97 9.90 8.67
N GLY A 423 -20.06 9.72 7.35
CA GLY A 423 -19.64 10.69 6.33
C GLY A 423 -18.19 10.58 5.90
N LEU A 424 -17.58 9.40 6.05
CA LEU A 424 -16.22 9.11 5.58
C LEU A 424 -16.21 8.73 4.08
N TYR A 425 -17.22 8.00 3.63
CA TYR A 425 -17.43 7.69 2.21
C TYR A 425 -18.58 8.51 1.64
N PRO A 426 -18.55 8.83 0.33
CA PRO A 426 -19.71 9.43 -0.33
C PRO A 426 -20.91 8.48 -0.27
N ASP A 427 -22.12 9.03 -0.15
CA ASP A 427 -23.35 8.23 -0.21
C ASP A 427 -23.66 7.84 -1.66
N MET A 428 -23.18 6.66 -2.04
CA MET A 428 -23.37 6.09 -3.36
C MET A 428 -23.81 4.62 -3.26
N ASP A 429 -24.08 4.01 -4.41
CA ASP A 429 -24.38 2.57 -4.45
C ASP A 429 -23.19 1.76 -3.93
N ARG A 430 -23.47 0.76 -3.09
CA ARG A 430 -22.46 -0.05 -2.38
C ARG A 430 -21.68 -0.94 -3.33
N GLU A 431 -22.21 -1.24 -4.51
CA GLU A 431 -21.50 -1.97 -5.56
C GLU A 431 -20.34 -1.14 -6.15
N HIS A 432 -20.47 0.18 -6.14
CA HIS A 432 -19.46 1.11 -6.65
C HIS A 432 -18.39 1.49 -5.61
N LEU A 433 -18.57 1.07 -4.35
CA LEU A 433 -17.55 1.16 -3.31
C LEU A 433 -16.69 -0.10 -3.33
N VAL A 434 -15.50 -0.03 -3.92
CA VAL A 434 -14.65 -1.20 -4.14
C VAL A 434 -13.50 -1.22 -3.14
N SER A 435 -13.37 -2.30 -2.37
CA SER A 435 -12.21 -2.49 -1.50
C SER A 435 -11.04 -3.03 -2.34
N ALA A 436 -9.98 -2.24 -2.47
CA ALA A 436 -8.79 -2.58 -3.26
C ALA A 436 -7.72 -3.35 -2.44
N GLY A 437 -7.97 -3.62 -1.16
CA GLY A 437 -7.03 -4.36 -0.30
C GLY A 437 -5.64 -3.70 -0.23
N ASN A 438 -4.58 -4.53 -0.24
CA ASN A 438 -3.21 -4.03 -0.36
C ASN A 438 -2.86 -3.82 -1.84
N SER A 439 -3.37 -2.71 -2.37
CA SER A 439 -3.19 -2.34 -3.77
C SER A 439 -1.71 -2.06 -4.14
N SER A 440 -0.90 -1.59 -3.18
CA SER A 440 0.55 -1.40 -3.33
C SER A 440 1.26 -2.73 -3.65
N LEU A 441 0.90 -3.80 -2.94
CA LEU A 441 1.49 -5.13 -3.16
C LEU A 441 0.95 -5.81 -4.43
N ASP A 442 -0.35 -5.65 -4.69
CA ASP A 442 -1.00 -6.22 -5.88
C ASP A 442 -0.45 -5.61 -7.17
N GLY A 443 -0.24 -4.29 -7.21
CA GLY A 443 0.37 -3.60 -8.35
C GLY A 443 1.83 -4.01 -8.56
N ALA A 444 2.61 -4.19 -7.48
CA ALA A 444 3.99 -4.64 -7.55
C ALA A 444 4.10 -6.05 -8.14
N GLN A 445 3.20 -6.96 -7.75
CA GLN A 445 3.11 -8.30 -8.34
C GLN A 445 2.68 -8.24 -9.81
N LYS A 446 1.70 -7.39 -10.18
CA LYS A 446 1.33 -7.22 -11.59
C LYS A 446 2.52 -6.79 -12.44
N LEU A 447 3.27 -5.78 -11.99
CA LEU A 447 4.45 -5.27 -12.69
C LEU A 447 5.56 -6.33 -12.81
N LEU A 448 5.77 -7.12 -11.77
CA LEU A 448 6.72 -8.24 -11.79
C LEU A 448 6.41 -9.22 -12.95
N LEU A 449 5.12 -9.45 -13.21
CA LEU A 449 4.60 -10.40 -14.20
C LEU A 449 4.30 -9.77 -15.56
N GLN A 450 4.22 -8.45 -15.67
CA GLN A 450 3.85 -7.71 -16.88
C GLN A 450 4.79 -6.51 -17.05
N ARG A 451 5.85 -6.71 -17.84
CA ARG A 451 6.86 -5.67 -18.13
C ARG A 451 6.28 -4.48 -18.90
N GLU A 452 5.24 -4.69 -19.71
CA GLU A 452 4.56 -3.61 -20.44
C GLU A 452 3.98 -2.53 -19.51
N LEU A 453 3.67 -2.87 -18.26
CA LEU A 453 3.21 -1.89 -17.28
C LEU A 453 4.27 -0.84 -16.89
N LEU A 454 5.53 -1.01 -17.31
CA LEU A 454 6.53 0.06 -17.22
C LEU A 454 6.12 1.26 -18.08
N ASP A 455 5.52 1.03 -19.25
CA ASP A 455 5.05 2.09 -20.14
C ASP A 455 3.80 2.78 -19.54
N ASP A 456 2.90 1.99 -18.93
CA ASP A 456 1.75 2.52 -18.18
C ASP A 456 2.16 3.41 -17.01
N ILE A 457 3.25 3.09 -16.30
CA ILE A 457 3.76 3.94 -15.21
C ILE A 457 4.16 5.32 -15.74
N GLU A 458 4.85 5.39 -16.88
CA GLU A 458 5.21 6.66 -17.52
C GLU A 458 3.96 7.46 -17.89
N GLU A 459 2.96 6.81 -18.50
CA GLU A 459 1.68 7.44 -18.86
C GLU A 459 0.91 7.97 -17.65
N ILE A 460 0.85 7.18 -16.55
CA ILE A 460 0.22 7.59 -15.30
C ILE A 460 0.91 8.85 -14.75
N LEU A 461 2.25 8.83 -14.68
CA LEU A 461 3.03 9.95 -14.15
C LEU A 461 2.86 11.21 -15.00
N GLU A 462 2.78 11.09 -16.32
CA GLU A 462 2.54 12.23 -17.23
C GLU A 462 1.15 12.84 -17.03
N LYS A 463 0.11 12.03 -16.84
CA LYS A 463 -1.27 12.49 -16.64
C LYS A 463 -1.55 13.03 -15.23
N MET A 464 -0.75 12.61 -14.25
CA MET A 464 -0.94 13.01 -12.86
C MET A 464 -0.59 14.48 -12.63
N VAL A 465 -1.55 15.23 -12.09
CA VAL A 465 -1.36 16.59 -11.57
C VAL A 465 -1.49 16.55 -10.05
N TYR A 466 -0.41 16.89 -9.37
CA TYR A 466 -0.34 16.84 -7.91
C TYR A 466 -0.82 18.15 -7.27
N VAL A 467 -1.74 18.00 -6.32
CA VAL A 467 -2.34 19.06 -5.52
C VAL A 467 -1.72 19.03 -4.12
N GLN A 468 -1.03 20.11 -3.76
CA GLN A 468 -0.48 20.28 -2.42
C GLN A 468 -1.56 20.82 -1.47
N PHE A 469 -2.31 19.93 -0.80
CA PHE A 469 -3.38 20.33 0.13
C PHE A 469 -2.92 21.30 1.23
N GLY A 470 -1.68 21.17 1.72
CA GLY A 470 -1.11 22.09 2.71
C GLY A 470 -0.92 23.53 2.21
N ALA A 471 -0.97 23.77 0.89
CA ALA A 471 -0.91 25.10 0.29
C ALA A 471 -2.30 25.69 -0.03
N VAL A 472 -3.38 24.95 0.26
CA VAL A 472 -4.76 25.37 0.01
C VAL A 472 -5.23 26.28 1.15
N GLY A 473 -5.44 27.57 0.85
CA GLY A 473 -5.71 28.61 1.86
C GLY A 473 -7.03 28.44 2.62
N ASP A 474 -8.07 27.89 1.99
CA ASP A 474 -9.42 27.71 2.56
C ASP A 474 -9.68 26.30 3.10
N PHE A 475 -8.70 25.39 3.08
CA PHE A 475 -8.90 23.97 3.42
C PHE A 475 -9.50 23.77 4.82
N LEU A 476 -8.96 24.45 5.84
CA LEU A 476 -9.47 24.36 7.21
C LEU A 476 -10.90 24.91 7.35
N GLN A 477 -11.29 25.88 6.52
CA GLN A 477 -12.65 26.43 6.53
C GLN A 477 -13.63 25.44 5.91
N MET A 478 -13.23 24.74 4.84
CA MET A 478 -14.03 23.68 4.21
C MET A 478 -14.26 22.50 5.18
N MET A 479 -13.26 22.14 5.96
CA MET A 479 -13.36 21.05 6.95
C MET A 479 -14.46 21.26 7.99
N VAL A 480 -14.82 22.51 8.32
CA VAL A 480 -15.85 22.80 9.34
C VAL A 480 -17.19 22.14 8.99
N ALA A 481 -17.56 22.13 7.71
CA ALA A 481 -18.79 21.52 7.24
C ALA A 481 -18.75 19.98 7.32
N ALA A 482 -17.57 19.40 7.08
CA ALA A 482 -17.34 17.96 7.07
C ALA A 482 -17.09 17.35 8.46
N GLN A 483 -16.85 18.17 9.49
CA GLN A 483 -16.75 17.73 10.88
C GLN A 483 -18.10 17.23 11.45
N ALA A 484 -19.23 17.66 10.88
CA ALA A 484 -20.54 17.15 11.29
C ALA A 484 -20.75 15.70 10.81
N ILE A 485 -21.68 14.96 11.42
CA ILE A 485 -22.02 13.57 11.07
C ILE A 485 -23.38 13.52 10.34
N PRO A 486 -23.47 12.92 9.14
CA PRO A 486 -22.36 12.64 8.21
C PRO A 486 -21.72 13.91 7.63
N HIS A 487 -22.49 14.98 7.49
CA HIS A 487 -22.08 16.28 6.98
C HIS A 487 -23.12 17.35 7.43
N THR A 488 -22.77 18.63 7.40
CA THR A 488 -23.74 19.71 7.73
C THR A 488 -24.90 19.79 6.75
N ASP A 489 -24.67 19.37 5.51
CA ASP A 489 -25.67 19.19 4.45
C ASP A 489 -26.08 17.71 4.36
N MET A 490 -27.24 17.40 4.93
CA MET A 490 -27.79 16.04 4.98
C MET A 490 -28.33 15.55 3.63
N GLU A 491 -28.61 16.44 2.67
CA GLU A 491 -29.15 16.03 1.38
C GLU A 491 -28.10 15.27 0.54
N ARG A 492 -26.80 15.43 0.87
CA ARG A 492 -25.69 14.64 0.33
C ARG A 492 -25.68 13.19 0.81
N PHE A 493 -26.46 12.86 1.86
CA PHE A 493 -26.49 11.54 2.50
C PHE A 493 -27.93 11.00 2.63
N PRO A 494 -28.65 10.83 1.50
CA PRO A 494 -30.06 10.44 1.52
C PRO A 494 -30.30 9.06 2.14
N THR A 495 -29.36 8.12 2.07
CA THR A 495 -29.52 6.79 2.69
C THR A 495 -29.42 6.86 4.21
N VAL A 496 -28.55 7.72 4.74
CA VAL A 496 -28.39 7.95 6.18
C VAL A 496 -29.65 8.60 6.74
N LYS A 497 -30.19 9.61 6.06
CA LYS A 497 -31.45 10.27 6.45
C LYS A 497 -32.60 9.27 6.57
N LYS A 498 -32.76 8.39 5.58
CA LYS A 498 -33.77 7.31 5.62
C LYS A 498 -33.56 6.34 6.76
N GLU A 499 -32.31 6.00 7.10
CA GLU A 499 -32.01 5.09 8.21
C GLU A 499 -32.32 5.73 9.58
N MET A 500 -32.02 7.02 9.75
CA MET A 500 -32.39 7.78 10.95
C MET A 500 -33.92 7.82 11.15
N GLU A 501 -34.69 8.06 10.08
CA GLU A 501 -36.16 8.04 10.12
C GLU A 501 -36.68 6.68 10.57
N LYS A 502 -36.20 5.58 9.98
CA LYS A 502 -36.60 4.21 10.35
C LYS A 502 -36.33 3.86 11.81
N ARG A 503 -35.21 4.31 12.38
CA ARG A 503 -34.86 4.03 13.79
C ARG A 503 -35.63 4.90 14.76
N THR A 504 -36.05 6.09 14.32
CA THR A 504 -36.93 6.96 15.10
C THR A 504 -38.34 6.38 15.18
N ASP A 505 -38.85 5.81 14.09
CA ASP A 505 -40.18 5.17 14.04
C ASP A 505 -40.27 3.84 14.81
N LYS A 506 -39.13 3.23 15.19
CA LYS A 506 -39.06 2.00 15.98
C LYS A 506 -38.99 2.21 17.50
N LYS A 507 -38.75 3.45 17.95
CA LYS A 507 -38.72 3.85 19.36
C LYS A 507 -40.09 4.39 19.78
#